data_AF-A0A093CP87-F1
#
_entry.id   AF-A0A093CP87-F1
#
_cell.length_a   1.000
_cell.length_b   1.000
_cell.length_c   1.000
_cell.angle_alpha   90.00
_cell.angle_beta   90.00
_cell.angle_gamma   90.00
#
_symmetry.space_group_name_H-M   'P 1'
#
loop_
_entity.id
_entity.type
_entity.pdbx_description
1 polymer ?
#
loop_
_entity_poly.entity_id
_entity_poly.type
_entity_poly.pdbx_seq_one_letter_code
_entity_poly.pdbx_strand_id
1 'polypeptide(L)'
;AGSFQDFYRLLQTVHQIPRVDVLLGYTDVHGDLLPINNDDNYHKALSSANPLLRVIVQKKAPGCAHGRRAVGPARRAERLGASPGRPAHYRAKPHLLIGMPQDFRQISSIIDVDILPETHRRVQLHKHGSDKPLGFYIRDGISVRVAPQGVEK
;
A
#
# COMPACT_ATOMS: atom_id res chain seq x y z
N ALA A 1 -21.35 18.94 -6.14
CA ALA A 1 -20.99 17.51 -6.09
C ALA A 1 -21.25 17.02 -4.68
N GLY A 2 -21.88 15.83 -4.53
CA GLY A 2 -22.18 15.26 -3.20
C GLY A 2 -20.92 14.78 -2.48
N SER A 3 -21.04 14.47 -1.18
CA SER A 3 -19.93 13.93 -0.39
C SER A 3 -19.67 12.46 -0.71
N PHE A 4 -18.47 11.96 -0.39
CA PHE A 4 -18.17 10.53 -0.41
C PHE A 4 -19.17 9.73 0.43
N GLN A 5 -19.61 10.28 1.56
CA GLN A 5 -20.55 9.61 2.45
C GLN A 5 -21.92 9.41 1.80
N ASP A 6 -22.40 10.39 1.04
CA ASP A 6 -23.67 10.28 0.31
C ASP A 6 -23.56 9.26 -0.82
N PHE A 7 -22.44 9.26 -1.54
CA PHE A 7 -22.15 8.26 -2.56
C PHE A 7 -22.07 6.84 -2.00
N TYR A 8 -21.42 6.67 -0.84
CA TYR A 8 -21.32 5.40 -0.13
C TYR A 8 -22.70 4.87 0.28
N ARG A 9 -23.57 5.72 0.85
CA ARG A 9 -24.95 5.36 1.21
C ARG A 9 -25.79 5.01 -0.03
N LEU A 10 -25.62 5.76 -1.13
CA LEU A 10 -26.29 5.49 -2.39
C LEU A 10 -25.92 4.09 -2.90
N LEU A 11 -24.63 3.75 -2.94
CA LEU A 11 -24.17 2.43 -3.36
C LEU A 11 -24.74 1.31 -2.47
N GLN A 12 -24.76 1.49 -1.16
CA GLN A 12 -25.36 0.50 -0.25
C GLN A 12 -26.85 0.28 -0.53
N THR A 13 -27.56 1.36 -0.86
CA THR A 13 -29.00 1.32 -1.18
C THR A 13 -29.24 0.62 -2.51
N VAL A 14 -28.51 0.99 -3.55
CA VAL A 14 -28.63 0.42 -4.90
C VAL A 14 -28.30 -1.08 -4.90
N HIS A 15 -27.26 -1.48 -4.17
CA HIS A 15 -26.84 -2.89 -4.09
C HIS A 15 -27.60 -3.71 -3.02
N GLN A 16 -28.58 -3.13 -2.32
CA GLN A 16 -29.37 -3.80 -1.28
C GLN A 16 -28.50 -4.46 -0.19
N ILE A 17 -27.42 -3.79 0.21
CA ILE A 17 -26.48 -4.25 1.25
C ILE A 17 -26.45 -3.27 2.43
N PRO A 18 -27.59 -3.00 3.08
CA PRO A 18 -27.64 -2.09 4.21
C PRO A 18 -26.78 -2.65 5.35
N ARG A 19 -26.02 -1.76 6.01
CA ARG A 19 -25.20 -2.07 7.21
C ARG A 19 -24.04 -3.05 6.97
N VAL A 20 -23.62 -3.24 5.73
CA VAL A 20 -22.39 -3.95 5.40
C VAL A 20 -21.25 -2.95 5.20
N ASP A 21 -20.17 -3.13 5.96
CA ASP A 21 -18.91 -2.43 5.69
C ASP A 21 -18.37 -2.89 4.34
N VAL A 22 -18.23 -1.95 3.40
CA VAL A 22 -17.67 -2.20 2.07
C VAL A 22 -16.46 -1.32 1.83
N LEU A 23 -15.51 -1.84 1.07
CA LEU A 23 -14.41 -1.10 0.51
C LEU A 23 -14.79 -0.72 -0.92
N LEU A 24 -14.62 0.55 -1.25
CA LEU A 24 -14.84 1.08 -2.58
C LEU A 24 -13.50 1.34 -3.26
N GLY A 25 -13.41 0.98 -4.53
CA GLY A 25 -12.29 1.35 -5.38
C GLY A 25 -12.73 1.68 -6.81
N TYR A 26 -11.88 2.37 -7.56
CA TYR A 26 -12.06 2.66 -8.98
C TYR A 26 -10.80 2.35 -9.77
N THR A 27 -10.96 2.11 -11.06
CA THR A 27 -9.83 1.97 -11.99
C THR A 27 -9.53 3.32 -12.62
N ASP A 28 -8.32 3.83 -12.41
CA ASP A 28 -7.87 5.07 -13.04
C ASP A 28 -7.54 4.87 -14.54
N VAL A 29 -7.30 5.96 -15.27
CA VAL A 29 -6.92 5.97 -16.69
C VAL A 29 -5.70 5.11 -17.00
N HIS A 30 -4.82 4.90 -16.02
CA HIS A 30 -3.64 4.05 -16.12
C HIS A 30 -3.92 2.55 -15.88
N GLY A 31 -5.14 2.19 -15.48
CA GLY A 31 -5.52 0.81 -15.17
C GLY A 31 -5.29 0.39 -13.71
N ASP A 32 -4.88 1.32 -12.85
CA ASP A 32 -4.62 1.07 -11.44
C ASP A 32 -5.91 1.10 -10.61
N LEU A 33 -6.04 0.14 -9.68
CA LEU A 33 -7.15 0.12 -8.73
C LEU A 33 -6.82 1.00 -7.51
N LEU A 34 -7.54 2.10 -7.38
CA LEU A 34 -7.38 3.08 -6.32
C LEU A 34 -8.58 3.09 -5.37
N PRO A 35 -8.37 3.28 -4.05
CA PRO A 35 -9.47 3.31 -3.08
C PRO A 35 -10.27 4.62 -3.16
N ILE A 36 -11.59 4.52 -2.94
CA ILE A 36 -12.46 5.67 -2.65
C ILE A 36 -12.85 5.59 -1.18
N ASN A 37 -12.21 6.41 -0.35
CA ASN A 37 -12.40 6.39 1.12
C ASN A 37 -12.53 7.78 1.75
N ASN A 38 -12.48 8.85 0.94
CA ASN A 38 -12.66 10.24 1.34
C ASN A 38 -13.17 11.07 0.15
N ASP A 39 -13.49 12.34 0.42
CA ASP A 39 -14.04 13.25 -0.59
C ASP A 39 -13.05 13.53 -1.72
N ASP A 40 -11.76 13.71 -1.43
CA ASP A 40 -10.73 13.98 -2.45
C ASP A 40 -10.59 12.83 -3.45
N ASN A 41 -10.56 11.59 -2.95
CA ASN A 41 -10.47 10.40 -3.78
C ASN A 41 -11.75 10.18 -4.58
N TYR A 42 -12.92 10.53 -4.02
CA TYR A 42 -14.18 10.53 -4.75
C TYR A 42 -14.18 11.54 -5.90
N HIS A 43 -13.72 12.77 -5.65
CA HIS A 43 -13.58 13.77 -6.71
C HIS A 43 -12.60 13.34 -7.79
N LYS A 44 -11.45 12.75 -7.42
CA LYS A 44 -10.50 12.20 -8.39
C LYS A 44 -11.11 11.06 -9.22
N ALA A 45 -11.87 10.17 -8.59
CA ALA A 45 -12.58 9.10 -9.28
C ALA A 45 -13.58 9.64 -10.30
N LEU A 46 -14.32 10.70 -9.96
CA LEU A 46 -15.24 11.35 -10.89
C LEU A 46 -14.51 12.05 -12.05
N SER A 47 -13.41 12.75 -11.77
CA SER A 47 -12.64 13.47 -12.79
C SER A 47 -11.89 12.55 -13.75
N SER A 48 -11.48 11.36 -13.30
CA SER A 48 -10.81 10.33 -14.12
C SER A 48 -11.78 9.47 -14.92
N ALA A 49 -13.09 9.56 -14.65
CA ALA A 49 -14.09 8.76 -15.32
C ALA A 49 -14.21 9.14 -16.81
N ASN A 50 -13.95 8.19 -17.70
CA ASN A 50 -14.16 8.37 -19.14
C ASN A 50 -14.50 7.03 -19.83
N PRO A 51 -15.74 6.84 -20.35
CA PRO A 51 -16.92 7.70 -20.25
C PRO A 51 -17.74 7.49 -18.96
N LEU A 52 -17.51 6.41 -18.22
CA LEU A 52 -18.26 6.04 -17.02
C LEU A 52 -17.29 5.62 -15.91
N LEU A 53 -17.62 5.96 -14.66
CA LEU A 53 -16.84 5.54 -13.51
C LEU A 53 -17.10 4.05 -13.20
N ARG A 54 -16.07 3.23 -13.31
CA ARG A 54 -16.12 1.81 -12.91
C ARG A 54 -15.77 1.69 -11.44
N VAL A 55 -16.75 1.30 -10.63
CA VAL A 55 -16.58 1.13 -9.17
C VAL A 55 -16.55 -0.35 -8.83
N ILE A 56 -15.60 -0.73 -7.97
CA ILE A 56 -15.48 -2.06 -7.39
C ILE A 56 -15.91 -1.96 -5.93
N VAL A 57 -16.92 -2.76 -5.57
CA VAL A 57 -17.46 -2.83 -4.21
C VAL A 57 -17.05 -4.17 -3.61
N GLN A 58 -16.29 -4.14 -2.52
CA GLN A 58 -15.84 -5.35 -1.84
C GLN A 58 -16.33 -5.37 -0.39
N LYS A 59 -17.05 -6.43 0.02
CA LYS A 59 -17.44 -6.62 1.43
C LYS A 59 -16.20 -6.79 2.31
N LYS A 60 -16.15 -6.04 3.41
CA LYS A 60 -15.10 -6.17 4.44
C LYS A 60 -15.38 -7.44 5.26
N ALA A 61 -14.46 -8.40 5.19
CA ALA A 61 -14.58 -9.64 5.96
C ALA A 61 -13.97 -9.46 7.37
N PRO A 62 -14.58 -10.01 8.43
CA PRO A 62 -13.97 -10.03 9.76
C PRO A 62 -12.68 -10.87 9.69
N GLY A 63 -11.55 -10.28 10.07
CA GLY A 63 -10.23 -10.92 9.99
C GLY A 63 -9.44 -10.67 8.69
N CYS A 64 -10.04 -10.00 7.70
CA CYS A 64 -9.31 -9.49 6.54
C CYS A 64 -9.04 -8.01 6.78
N ALA A 65 -7.87 -7.70 7.34
CA ALA A 65 -7.41 -6.32 7.48
C ALA A 65 -7.46 -5.66 6.10
N HIS A 66 -8.40 -4.72 5.95
CA HIS A 66 -8.55 -3.75 4.85
C HIS A 66 -7.72 -4.02 3.59
N GLY A 67 -8.39 -4.55 2.56
CA GLY A 67 -8.22 -4.03 1.21
C GLY A 67 -6.90 -4.30 0.50
N ARG A 68 -6.52 -5.57 0.33
CA ARG A 68 -5.77 -6.01 -0.88
C ARG A 68 -6.21 -7.40 -1.30
N ARG A 69 -7.43 -7.51 -1.84
CA ARG A 69 -7.76 -8.65 -2.71
C ARG A 69 -8.40 -8.15 -4.00
N ALA A 70 -7.59 -7.45 -4.78
CA ALA A 70 -7.71 -7.36 -6.23
C ALA A 70 -6.28 -7.61 -6.74
N VAL A 71 -5.96 -8.85 -7.09
CA VAL A 71 -6.06 -9.31 -8.49
C VAL A 71 -5.26 -8.33 -9.35
N GLY A 72 -3.94 -8.56 -9.44
CA GLY A 72 -3.17 -8.05 -10.58
C GLY A 72 -3.84 -8.50 -11.88
N PRO A 73 -3.56 -7.86 -13.02
CA PRO A 73 -4.33 -8.06 -14.23
C PRO A 73 -4.27 -9.54 -14.59
N ALA A 74 -5.40 -10.23 -14.41
CA ALA A 74 -5.61 -11.54 -15.00
C ALA A 74 -5.58 -11.28 -16.51
N ARG A 75 -4.38 -11.40 -17.09
CA ARG A 75 -4.22 -11.50 -18.54
C ARG A 75 -5.23 -12.54 -18.99
N ARG A 76 -6.12 -12.10 -19.89
CA ARG A 76 -7.09 -12.93 -20.61
C ARG A 76 -6.58 -14.36 -20.72
N ALA A 77 -7.29 -15.28 -20.08
CA ALA A 77 -7.17 -16.70 -20.35
C ALA A 77 -7.75 -16.98 -21.75
N GLU A 78 -6.99 -16.65 -22.78
CA GLU A 78 -7.09 -17.31 -24.07
C GLU A 78 -5.90 -18.28 -24.15
N ARG A 79 -6.19 -19.55 -23.89
CA ARG A 79 -5.76 -20.70 -24.70
C ARG A 79 -6.20 -22.00 -24.03
N LEU A 80 -7.19 -22.61 -24.69
CA LEU A 80 -7.40 -24.05 -24.71
C LEU A 80 -6.06 -24.76 -24.97
N GLY A 81 -5.72 -25.78 -24.18
CA GLY A 81 -4.54 -26.61 -24.43
C GLY A 81 -4.08 -27.37 -23.20
N ALA A 82 -4.54 -28.61 -23.07
CA ALA A 82 -4.05 -29.57 -22.08
C ALA A 82 -2.58 -29.93 -22.31
N SER A 83 -1.79 -30.01 -21.23
CA SER A 83 -0.76 -31.05 -21.01
C SER A 83 -0.12 -30.94 -19.62
N PRO A 84 0.15 -32.07 -18.92
CA PRO A 84 0.66 -32.08 -17.56
C PRO A 84 2.19 -32.21 -17.51
N GLY A 85 2.78 -31.62 -16.47
CA GLY A 85 4.08 -32.06 -15.93
C GLY A 85 5.28 -31.17 -16.23
N ARG A 86 5.61 -30.26 -15.29
CA ARG A 86 6.99 -29.92 -14.85
C ARG A 86 6.91 -29.28 -13.46
N PRO A 87 7.70 -29.73 -12.46
CA PRO A 87 7.87 -28.99 -11.22
C PRO A 87 8.93 -27.91 -11.45
N ALA A 88 8.50 -26.68 -11.70
CA ALA A 88 9.39 -25.53 -11.71
C ALA A 88 9.54 -25.01 -10.28
N HIS A 89 10.72 -25.22 -9.69
CA HIS A 89 11.15 -24.59 -8.44
C HIS A 89 11.25 -23.07 -8.62
N TYR A 90 10.12 -22.39 -8.57
CA TYR A 90 10.10 -20.96 -8.27
C TYR A 90 10.25 -20.84 -6.76
N ARG A 91 11.47 -20.51 -6.30
CA ARG A 91 11.64 -19.91 -4.97
C ARG A 91 10.78 -18.64 -4.97
N ALA A 92 9.56 -18.75 -4.47
CA ALA A 92 8.72 -17.61 -4.19
C ALA A 92 9.48 -16.76 -3.18
N LYS A 93 10.02 -15.63 -3.63
CA LYS A 93 10.46 -14.56 -2.73
C LYS A 93 9.30 -14.32 -1.77
N PRO A 94 9.49 -14.36 -0.44
CA PRO A 94 8.41 -14.03 0.48
C PRO A 94 7.96 -12.62 0.14
N HIS A 95 6.74 -12.51 -0.38
CA HIS A 95 6.09 -11.24 -0.63
C HIS A 95 5.99 -10.57 0.73
N LEU A 96 6.77 -9.50 0.95
CA LEU A 96 6.69 -8.69 2.16
C LEU A 96 5.25 -8.16 2.23
N LEU A 97 4.46 -8.74 3.14
CA LEU A 97 3.13 -8.27 3.47
C LEU A 97 3.30 -6.96 4.25
N ILE A 98 3.46 -5.84 3.55
CA ILE A 98 3.37 -4.51 4.16
C ILE A 98 1.92 -4.36 4.61
N GLY A 99 1.71 -4.46 5.92
CA GLY A 99 0.40 -4.40 6.57
C GLY A 99 -0.28 -3.04 6.43
N MET A 100 -1.46 -2.92 7.03
CA MET A 100 -2.23 -1.66 7.07
C MET A 100 -1.43 -0.52 7.72
N PRO A 101 -1.76 0.76 7.45
CA PRO A 101 -1.05 1.91 7.98
C PRO A 101 -1.02 2.06 9.51
N GLN A 102 -1.66 1.15 10.24
CA GLN A 102 -1.63 1.06 11.70
C GLN A 102 -0.22 0.79 12.25
N ASP A 103 0.70 0.30 11.40
CA ASP A 103 2.11 0.09 11.75
C ASP A 103 3.04 1.25 11.37
N PHE A 104 2.56 2.29 10.66
CA PHE A 104 3.39 3.48 10.42
C PHE A 104 3.44 4.33 11.68
N ARG A 105 4.43 4.00 12.49
CA ARG A 105 4.88 4.82 13.59
C ARG A 105 6.20 5.47 13.20
N GLN A 106 6.39 6.70 13.63
CA GLN A 106 7.67 7.36 13.46
C GLN A 106 8.78 6.50 14.07
N ILE A 107 9.78 6.15 13.27
CA ILE A 107 10.96 5.38 13.71
C ILE A 107 12.18 6.27 13.92
N SER A 108 12.20 7.47 13.33
CA SER A 108 13.29 8.43 13.46
C SER A 108 12.83 9.89 13.25
N SER A 109 13.54 10.84 13.86
CA SER A 109 13.51 12.28 13.56
C SER A 109 14.92 12.85 13.54
N ILE A 110 15.12 13.92 12.78
CA ILE A 110 16.33 14.76 12.85
C ILE A 110 16.03 15.90 13.82
N ILE A 111 16.95 16.16 14.75
CA ILE A 111 16.86 17.24 15.74
C ILE A 111 17.96 18.29 15.51
N ASP A 112 17.83 19.46 16.14
CA ASP A 112 18.71 20.62 15.99
C ASP A 112 18.76 21.20 14.56
N VAL A 113 17.68 21.00 13.79
CA VAL A 113 17.57 21.45 12.39
C VAL A 113 17.85 22.95 12.24
N ASP A 114 17.39 23.74 13.20
CA ASP A 114 17.46 25.21 13.16
C ASP A 114 18.71 25.78 13.86
N ILE A 115 19.49 24.92 14.54
CA ILE A 115 20.60 25.35 15.41
C ILE A 115 21.95 24.91 14.83
N LEU A 116 21.99 23.75 14.16
CA LEU A 116 23.22 23.14 13.66
C LEU A 116 23.17 22.94 12.13
N PRO A 117 24.32 23.06 11.45
CA PRO A 117 24.45 22.67 10.06
C PRO A 117 24.16 21.17 9.91
N GLU A 118 23.73 20.75 8.71
CA GLU A 118 23.24 19.39 8.44
C GLU A 118 24.18 18.28 8.95
N THR A 119 25.49 18.48 8.80
CA THR A 119 26.53 17.53 9.21
C THR A 119 26.65 17.31 10.72
N HIS A 120 26.08 18.18 11.54
CA HIS A 120 26.17 18.14 13.01
C HIS A 120 24.82 17.86 13.67
N ARG A 121 23.74 17.72 12.88
CA ARG A 121 22.41 17.42 13.41
C ARG A 121 22.36 16.01 13.98
N ARG A 122 21.62 15.84 15.07
CA ARG A 122 21.46 14.53 15.72
C ARG A 122 20.22 13.83 15.18
N VAL A 123 20.20 12.50 15.28
CA VAL A 123 19.06 11.65 14.93
C VAL A 123 18.48 11.05 16.20
N GLN A 124 17.18 11.23 16.41
CA GLN A 124 16.42 10.59 17.48
C GLN A 124 15.71 9.36 16.92
N LEU A 125 15.99 8.18 17.50
CA LEU A 125 15.37 6.93 17.12
C LEU A 125 14.23 6.59 18.09
N HIS A 126 13.09 6.15 17.53
CA HIS A 126 11.89 5.84 18.30
C HIS A 126 11.71 4.31 18.41
N LYS A 127 11.67 3.80 19.64
CA LYS A 127 11.44 2.38 19.95
C LYS A 127 9.95 2.17 20.27
N HIS A 128 9.37 1.13 19.67
CA HIS A 128 7.93 0.84 19.80
C HIS A 128 7.70 -0.66 19.97
N GLY A 129 6.85 -1.03 20.94
CA GLY A 129 6.23 -2.36 21.03
C GLY A 129 7.17 -3.55 21.29
N SER A 130 8.44 -3.32 21.61
CA SER A 130 9.41 -4.38 21.89
C SER A 130 10.53 -3.84 22.77
N ASP A 131 11.01 -4.63 23.74
CA ASP A 131 12.18 -4.34 24.58
C ASP A 131 13.52 -4.76 23.99
N LYS A 132 13.50 -5.34 22.79
CA LYS A 132 14.71 -5.61 22.05
C LYS A 132 15.45 -4.30 21.72
N PRO A 133 16.79 -4.29 21.77
CA PRO A 133 17.57 -3.15 21.32
C PRO A 133 17.31 -2.90 19.82
N LEU A 134 17.47 -1.64 19.39
CA LEU A 134 17.22 -1.21 18.01
C LEU A 134 18.11 -1.90 16.96
N GLY A 135 19.15 -2.62 17.39
CA GLY A 135 19.93 -3.51 16.54
C GLY A 135 20.98 -2.81 15.67
N PHE A 136 21.31 -1.55 15.94
CA PHE A 136 22.43 -0.87 15.27
C PHE A 136 23.71 -0.95 16.10
N TYR A 137 24.82 -1.06 15.39
CA TYR A 137 26.18 -0.98 15.94
C TYR A 137 26.89 0.15 15.22
N ILE A 138 27.36 1.13 15.97
CA ILE A 138 28.24 2.18 15.44
C ILE A 138 29.66 1.64 15.59
N ARG A 139 30.35 1.47 14.45
CA ARG A 139 31.77 1.17 14.43
C ARG A 139 32.55 2.46 14.28
N ASP A 140 33.66 2.56 14.98
CA ASP A 140 34.64 3.61 14.73
C ASP A 140 35.42 3.24 13.45
N GLY A 141 34.94 3.71 12.29
CA GLY A 141 35.58 3.43 11.00
C GLY A 141 34.73 3.72 9.77
N ILE A 142 35.32 3.50 8.59
CA ILE A 142 34.69 3.75 7.29
C ILE A 142 33.69 2.64 6.95
N SER A 143 32.45 3.02 6.60
CA SER A 143 31.39 2.10 6.18
C SER A 143 31.29 1.94 4.67
N VAL A 144 32.03 0.98 4.13
CA VAL A 144 32.00 0.68 2.69
C VAL A 144 30.75 -0.14 2.34
N ARG A 145 29.94 0.34 1.40
CA ARG A 145 28.82 -0.41 0.81
C ARG A 145 29.15 -0.79 -0.62
N VAL A 146 29.05 -2.07 -0.94
CA VAL A 146 29.21 -2.56 -2.32
C VAL A 146 27.85 -2.52 -3.00
N ALA A 147 27.69 -1.59 -3.94
CA ALA A 147 26.54 -1.53 -4.84
C ALA A 147 26.92 -2.14 -6.20
N PRO A 148 25.95 -2.58 -7.02
CA PRO A 148 26.23 -3.11 -8.37
C PRO A 148 26.97 -2.13 -9.27
N GLN A 149 26.92 -0.82 -8.98
CA GLN A 149 27.59 0.23 -9.75
C GLN A 149 28.94 0.68 -9.15
N GLY A 150 29.38 0.09 -8.02
CA GLY A 150 30.68 0.39 -7.43
C GLY A 150 30.70 0.31 -5.91
N VAL A 151 31.85 0.72 -5.36
CA VAL A 151 32.08 0.77 -3.92
C VAL A 151 31.80 2.20 -3.45
N GLU A 152 30.73 2.38 -2.68
CA GLU A 152 30.38 3.65 -2.06
C GLU A 152 30.98 3.71 -0.65
N LYS A 153 31.60 4.86 -0.31
CA LYS A 153 32.27 5.11 0.96
C LYS A 153 31.34 5.82 1.95
#